data_AF-A0A822D6E5-F1
#
_entry.id   AF-A0A822D6E5-F1
#
_cell.length_a   1.000
_cell.length_b   1.000
_cell.length_c   1.000
_cell.angle_alpha   90.00
_cell.angle_beta   90.00
_cell.angle_gamma   90.00
#
_symmetry.space_group_name_H-M   'P 1'
#
loop_
_entity.id
_entity.type
_entity.pdbx_description
1 polymer ?
#
loop_
_entity_poly.entity_id
_entity_poly.type
_entity_poly.pdbx_seq_one_letter_code
_entity_poly.pdbx_strand_id
1 'polypeptide(L)'
;VPITIPSINENDLPVLSQAVSLELILFVAWNNYLIAYILRCMPNLRYFFFTFGPYISKHFFPIELLDGYVWQEILELYVPYLSKFEFHMSIWKCYPPTDLDIVIDSFKHFVRKYSNWHMIIDQ
;
A
#
# COMPACT_ATOMS: atom_id res chain seq x y z
N VAL A 1 -6.30 33.24 -14.44
CA VAL A 1 -7.33 32.19 -14.43
C VAL A 1 -6.79 31.06 -13.57
N PRO A 2 -7.49 30.61 -12.50
CA PRO A 2 -7.03 29.46 -11.75
C PRO A 2 -7.11 28.24 -12.68
N ILE A 3 -6.01 27.53 -12.85
CA ILE A 3 -6.01 26.25 -13.56
C ILE A 3 -6.77 25.28 -12.69
N THR A 4 -8.02 24.99 -13.07
CA THR A 4 -8.80 23.92 -12.45
C THR A 4 -8.19 22.62 -12.94
N ILE A 5 -7.48 21.92 -12.05
CA ILE A 5 -7.01 20.57 -12.35
C ILE A 5 -8.28 19.74 -12.60
N PRO A 6 -8.43 19.08 -13.77
CA PRO A 6 -9.60 18.26 -14.02
C PRO A 6 -9.66 17.18 -12.94
N SER A 7 -10.74 17.19 -12.15
CA SER A 7 -11.00 16.15 -11.17
C SER A 7 -11.31 14.86 -11.93
N ILE A 8 -10.41 13.89 -11.87
CA ILE A 8 -10.68 12.54 -12.36
C ILE A 8 -11.76 11.95 -11.45
N ASN A 9 -12.92 11.59 -12.01
CA ASN A 9 -13.90 10.81 -11.28
C ASN A 9 -13.32 9.41 -11.05
N GLU A 10 -13.22 8.99 -9.80
CA GLU A 10 -12.63 7.69 -9.44
C GLU A 10 -13.38 6.50 -10.06
N ASN A 11 -14.64 6.68 -10.45
CA ASN A 11 -15.44 5.67 -11.15
C ASN A 11 -15.06 5.53 -12.63
N ASP A 12 -14.32 6.48 -13.19
CA ASP A 12 -13.87 6.47 -14.60
C ASP A 12 -12.48 5.83 -14.75
N LEU A 13 -11.87 5.36 -13.66
CA LEU A 13 -10.58 4.68 -13.70
C LEU A 13 -10.70 3.33 -14.44
N PRO A 14 -9.71 2.98 -15.29
CA PRO A 14 -9.75 1.73 -16.04
C PRO A 14 -9.66 0.53 -15.10
N VAL A 15 -10.64 -0.37 -15.20
CA VAL A 15 -10.66 -1.62 -14.44
C VAL A 15 -9.82 -2.69 -15.17
N LEU A 16 -8.75 -3.14 -14.51
CA LEU A 16 -7.86 -4.21 -14.95
C LEU A 16 -8.30 -5.55 -14.33
N SER A 17 -9.46 -6.05 -14.74
CA SER A 17 -10.03 -7.29 -14.20
C SER A 17 -9.16 -8.55 -14.40
N GLN A 18 -8.22 -8.52 -15.35
CA GLN A 18 -7.29 -9.61 -15.61
C GLN A 18 -6.04 -9.57 -14.73
N ALA A 19 -5.77 -8.45 -14.04
CA ALA A 19 -4.62 -8.32 -13.16
C ALA A 19 -4.83 -9.16 -11.89
N VAL A 20 -3.97 -10.16 -11.70
CA VAL A 20 -3.97 -11.06 -10.53
C VAL A 20 -2.79 -10.83 -9.59
N SER A 21 -1.77 -10.10 -10.05
CA SER A 21 -0.57 -9.77 -9.28
C SER A 21 -0.13 -8.35 -9.58
N LEU A 22 0.38 -7.66 -8.57
CA LEU A 22 0.97 -6.33 -8.67
C LEU A 22 2.24 -6.27 -7.83
N GLU A 23 3.31 -5.78 -8.43
CA GLU A 23 4.52 -5.38 -7.72
C GLU A 23 4.62 -3.85 -7.78
N LEU A 24 4.64 -3.22 -6.60
CA LEU A 24 4.78 -1.79 -6.43
C LEU A 24 6.07 -1.49 -5.69
N ILE A 25 6.97 -0.77 -6.36
CA ILE A 25 8.24 -0.33 -5.79
C ILE A 25 8.20 1.19 -5.63
N LEU A 26 8.27 1.67 -4.39
CA LEU A 26 8.23 3.10 -4.07
C LEU A 26 9.58 3.58 -3.54
N PHE A 27 10.10 4.61 -4.19
CA PHE A 27 11.32 5.34 -3.79
C PHE A 27 11.08 6.83 -3.61
N VAL A 28 9.84 7.32 -3.59
CA VAL A 28 9.52 8.76 -3.59
C VAL A 28 8.44 9.08 -2.56
N ALA A 29 8.33 10.37 -2.20
CA ALA A 29 7.19 10.86 -1.43
C ALA A 29 5.89 10.53 -2.18
N TRP A 30 4.99 9.81 -1.52
CA TRP A 30 3.79 9.27 -2.15
C TRP A 30 2.58 9.59 -1.28
N ASN A 31 1.43 9.78 -1.93
CA ASN A 31 0.15 9.89 -1.24
C ASN A 31 -0.44 8.49 -1.10
N ASN A 32 -0.63 8.03 0.14
CA ASN A 32 -1.10 6.69 0.46
C ASN A 32 -2.43 6.34 -0.25
N TYR A 33 -3.29 7.32 -0.50
CA TYR A 33 -4.56 7.12 -1.21
C TYR A 33 -4.39 6.75 -2.70
N LEU A 34 -3.25 7.10 -3.33
CA LEU A 34 -2.98 6.69 -4.71
C LEU A 34 -2.76 5.18 -4.84
N ILE A 35 -2.18 4.53 -3.83
CA ILE A 35 -2.07 3.06 -3.80
C ILE A 35 -3.48 2.47 -3.79
N ALA A 36 -4.37 3.04 -2.99
CA ALA A 36 -5.76 2.65 -2.92
C ALA A 36 -6.45 2.69 -4.29
N TYR A 37 -6.24 3.75 -5.08
CA TYR A 37 -6.80 3.84 -6.43
C TYR A 37 -6.22 2.81 -7.39
N ILE A 38 -4.91 2.56 -7.36
CA ILE A 38 -4.29 1.52 -8.17
C ILE A 38 -4.89 0.15 -7.83
N LEU A 39 -4.97 -0.16 -6.54
CA LEU A 39 -5.55 -1.40 -6.06
C LEU A 39 -7.03 -1.50 -6.44
N ARG A 40 -7.80 -0.40 -6.36
CA ARG A 40 -9.22 -0.30 -6.76
C ARG A 40 -9.46 -0.58 -8.24
N CYS A 41 -8.45 -0.43 -9.09
CA CYS A 41 -8.53 -0.83 -10.49
C CYS A 41 -8.36 -2.34 -10.72
N MET A 42 -7.96 -3.13 -9.71
CA MET A 42 -7.60 -4.55 -9.85
C MET A 42 -8.49 -5.46 -8.98
N PRO A 43 -9.77 -5.67 -9.38
CA PRO A 43 -10.76 -6.40 -8.57
C PRO A 43 -10.41 -7.84 -8.23
N ASN A 44 -9.55 -8.47 -9.04
CA ASN A 44 -9.17 -9.86 -8.92
C ASN A 44 -7.72 -10.04 -8.44
N LEU A 45 -7.12 -9.00 -7.85
CA LEU A 45 -5.76 -9.06 -7.33
C LEU A 45 -5.65 -10.10 -6.21
N ARG A 46 -4.69 -11.01 -6.35
CA ARG A 46 -4.42 -12.11 -5.39
C ARG A 46 -3.05 -12.01 -4.75
N TYR A 47 -2.11 -11.33 -5.38
CA TYR A 47 -0.75 -11.15 -4.89
C TYR A 47 -0.37 -9.68 -4.98
N PHE A 48 0.10 -9.11 -3.89
CA PHE A 48 0.57 -7.74 -3.86
C PHE A 48 1.93 -7.67 -3.16
N PHE A 49 2.93 -7.33 -3.95
CA PHE A 49 4.30 -7.16 -3.51
C PHE A 49 4.58 -5.65 -3.41
N PHE A 50 4.90 -5.20 -2.21
CA PHE A 50 5.18 -3.82 -1.91
C PHE A 50 6.62 -3.69 -1.44
N THR A 51 7.45 -3.05 -2.26
CA THR A 51 8.83 -2.73 -1.87
C THR A 51 8.92 -1.25 -1.56
N PHE A 52 9.35 -0.94 -0.35
CA PHE A 52 9.58 0.42 0.08
C PHE A 52 11.07 0.67 0.26
N GLY A 53 11.59 1.67 -0.46
CA GLY A 53 12.99 2.06 -0.41
C GLY A 53 13.19 3.54 -0.08
N PRO A 54 14.31 3.89 0.55
CA PRO A 54 14.59 5.27 0.90
C PRO A 54 14.74 6.14 -0.35
N TYR A 55 14.08 7.30 -0.35
CA TYR A 55 14.42 8.37 -1.28
C TYR A 55 15.74 9.02 -0.83
N ILE A 56 16.63 9.31 -1.77
CA ILE A 56 17.97 9.87 -1.49
C ILE A 56 17.87 11.26 -0.79
N SER A 57 16.72 11.93 -0.85
CA SER A 57 16.48 13.18 -0.13
C SER A 57 15.94 12.92 1.28
N LYS A 58 16.66 13.42 2.29
CA LYS A 58 16.40 13.28 3.74
C LYS A 58 15.07 13.88 4.24
N HIS A 59 14.18 14.30 3.35
CA HIS A 59 13.08 15.20 3.70
C HIS A 59 11.69 14.59 3.60
N PHE A 60 11.53 13.43 2.96
CA PHE A 60 10.21 12.81 2.84
C PHE A 60 10.31 11.30 2.99
N PHE A 61 10.08 10.85 4.22
CA PHE A 61 9.91 9.45 4.56
C PHE A 61 8.44 9.25 4.94
N PRO A 62 7.59 8.71 4.04
CA PRO A 62 6.19 8.43 4.35
C PRO A 62 6.09 7.26 5.33
N ILE A 63 6.38 7.52 6.60
CA ILE A 63 6.37 6.54 7.70
C ILE A 63 5.00 5.88 7.87
N GLU A 64 3.95 6.56 7.43
CA GLU A 64 2.57 6.08 7.44
C GLU A 64 2.37 4.82 6.59
N LEU A 65 3.22 4.60 5.56
CA LEU A 65 3.17 3.36 4.76
C LEU A 65 3.78 2.16 5.50
N LEU A 66 4.47 2.39 6.61
CA LEU A 66 5.00 1.37 7.51
C LEU A 66 4.07 1.14 8.72
N ASP A 67 2.82 1.61 8.64
CA ASP A 67 1.80 1.42 9.66
C ASP A 67 0.67 0.52 9.14
N GLY A 68 0.49 -0.64 9.78
CA GLY A 68 -0.56 -1.60 9.46
C GLY A 68 -1.98 -1.04 9.64
N TYR A 69 -2.20 -0.06 10.52
CA TYR A 69 -3.51 0.60 10.67
C TYR A 69 -3.86 1.46 9.45
N VAL A 70 -2.87 2.13 8.87
CA VAL A 70 -3.06 2.92 7.63
C VAL A 70 -3.40 1.99 6.46
N TRP A 71 -2.70 0.86 6.34
CA TRP A 71 -3.05 -0.16 5.35
C TRP A 71 -4.45 -0.73 5.58
N GLN A 72 -4.84 -0.93 6.84
CA GLN A 72 -6.19 -1.34 7.19
C GLN A 72 -7.25 -0.38 6.65
N GLU A 73 -7.08 0.90 6.93
CA GLU A 73 -7.97 1.95 6.46
C GLU A 73 -8.03 2.00 4.93
N ILE A 74 -6.87 1.95 4.26
CA ILE A 74 -6.76 1.95 2.79
C ILE A 74 -7.58 0.79 2.19
N LEU A 75 -7.36 -0.42 2.69
CA LEU A 75 -7.94 -1.62 2.10
C LEU A 75 -9.43 -1.72 2.41
N GLU A 76 -9.86 -1.34 3.61
CA GLU A 76 -11.27 -1.41 4.02
C GLU A 76 -12.13 -0.34 3.35
N LEU A 77 -11.64 0.90 3.28
CA LEU A 77 -12.44 2.02 2.78
C LEU A 77 -12.41 2.12 1.26
N TYR A 78 -11.25 1.92 0.65
CA TYR A 78 -11.05 2.24 -0.76
C TYR A 78 -10.99 1.01 -1.65
N VAL A 79 -10.76 -0.18 -1.08
CA VAL A 79 -10.63 -1.42 -1.86
C VAL A 79 -11.49 -2.57 -1.29
N PRO A 80 -12.79 -2.34 -1.01
CA PRO A 80 -13.62 -3.26 -0.22
C PRO A 80 -13.88 -4.63 -0.87
N TYR A 81 -13.56 -4.79 -2.15
CA TYR A 81 -13.71 -6.06 -2.87
C TYR A 81 -12.54 -7.03 -2.64
N LEU A 82 -11.39 -6.55 -2.13
CA LEU A 82 -10.25 -7.42 -1.83
C LEU A 82 -10.57 -8.23 -0.57
N SER A 83 -11.07 -9.44 -0.79
CA SER A 83 -11.45 -10.35 0.30
C SER A 83 -10.28 -11.21 0.79
N LYS A 84 -9.27 -11.43 -0.05
CA LYS A 84 -8.06 -12.20 0.24
C LYS A 84 -6.96 -11.90 -0.77
N PHE A 85 -5.76 -11.58 -0.30
CA PHE A 85 -4.54 -11.63 -1.13
C PHE A 85 -3.30 -11.87 -0.27
N GLU A 86 -2.21 -12.28 -0.90
CA GLU A 86 -0.90 -12.40 -0.28
C GLU A 86 -0.21 -11.03 -0.32
N PHE A 87 0.05 -10.45 0.85
CA PHE A 87 0.72 -9.17 1.00
C PHE A 87 2.16 -9.39 1.44
N HIS A 88 3.10 -9.00 0.59
CA HIS A 88 4.52 -9.05 0.91
C HIS A 88 5.06 -7.62 0.93
N MET A 89 5.54 -7.19 2.09
CA MET A 89 6.25 -5.93 2.26
C MET A 89 7.75 -6.20 2.43
N SER A 90 8.57 -5.55 1.60
CA SER A 90 10.03 -5.52 1.76
C SER A 90 10.50 -4.10 2.04
N ILE A 91 11.24 -3.91 3.13
CA ILE A 91 11.68 -2.59 3.60
C ILE A 91 13.19 -2.50 3.46
N TRP A 92 13.65 -1.80 2.43
CA TRP A 92 15.09 -1.60 2.24
C TRP A 92 15.62 -0.67 3.32
N LYS A 93 16.82 -0.95 3.85
CA LYS A 93 17.47 -0.16 4.92
C LYS A 93 17.26 1.35 4.76
N CYS A 94 16.35 1.88 5.57
CA CYS A 94 16.01 3.28 5.62
C CYS A 94 16.95 4.03 6.57
N TYR A 95 17.20 5.31 6.28
CA TYR A 95 17.82 6.24 7.21
C TYR A 95 16.77 7.30 7.57
N PRO A 96 16.35 7.45 8.83
CA PRO A 96 16.83 6.78 10.05
C PRO A 96 16.43 5.30 10.16
N PRO A 97 17.05 4.52 11.08
CA PRO A 97 16.70 3.12 11.31
C PRO A 97 15.21 2.99 11.63
N THR A 98 14.50 2.17 10.85
CA THR A 98 13.13 1.77 11.14
C THR A 98 13.15 0.62 12.15
N ASP A 99 12.38 0.74 13.23
CA ASP A 99 12.13 -0.36 14.15
C ASP A 99 11.14 -1.35 13.52
N LEU A 100 11.66 -2.47 13.02
CA LEU A 100 10.85 -3.49 12.36
C LEU A 100 9.87 -4.17 13.32
N ASP A 101 10.15 -4.23 14.62
CA ASP A 101 9.24 -4.84 15.58
C ASP A 101 7.97 -3.99 15.71
N ILE A 102 8.11 -2.65 15.73
CA ILE A 102 6.97 -1.72 15.73
C ILE A 102 6.15 -1.86 14.45
N VAL A 103 6.82 -1.94 13.28
CA VAL A 103 6.14 -2.15 12.00
C VAL A 103 5.37 -3.46 12.04
N ILE A 104 6.03 -4.57 12.33
CA ILE A 104 5.40 -5.90 12.40
C ILE A 104 4.23 -5.90 13.40
N ASP A 105 4.37 -5.29 14.56
CA ASP A 105 3.32 -5.21 15.58
C ASP A 105 2.09 -4.43 15.10
N SER A 106 2.27 -3.35 14.34
CA SER A 106 1.16 -2.62 13.72
C SER A 106 0.38 -3.50 12.74
N PHE A 107 1.09 -4.36 11.98
CA PHE A 107 0.49 -5.30 11.03
C PHE A 107 -0.10 -6.57 11.66
N LYS A 108 0.29 -6.95 12.89
CA LYS A 108 -0.35 -8.06 13.62
C LYS A 108 -1.84 -7.85 13.85
N HIS A 109 -2.28 -6.59 14.02
CA HIS A 109 -3.70 -6.26 14.17
C HIS A 109 -4.49 -6.55 12.90
N PHE A 110 -3.89 -6.22 11.76
CA PHE A 110 -4.41 -6.54 10.44
C PHE A 110 -4.57 -8.05 10.23
N VAL A 111 -3.54 -8.85 10.56
CA VAL A 111 -3.59 -10.33 10.47
C VAL A 111 -4.68 -10.94 11.36
N ARG A 112 -4.93 -10.38 12.55
CA ARG A 112 -6.00 -10.87 13.44
C ARG A 112 -7.39 -10.66 12.85
N LYS A 113 -7.63 -9.52 12.20
CA LYS A 113 -8.91 -9.20 11.56
C LYS A 113 -9.10 -9.98 10.25
N TYR A 114 -8.00 -10.19 9.52
CA TYR A 114 -7.96 -10.85 8.23
C TYR A 114 -7.18 -12.17 8.29
N SER A 115 -7.65 -13.11 9.13
CA SER A 115 -6.98 -14.40 9.37
C SER A 115 -6.78 -15.26 8.11
N ASN A 116 -7.49 -14.94 7.03
CA ASN A 116 -7.42 -15.64 5.74
C ASN A 116 -6.26 -15.14 4.86
N TRP A 117 -5.60 -14.06 5.26
CA TRP A 117 -4.57 -13.38 4.49
C TRP A 117 -3.19 -13.87 4.89
N HIS A 118 -2.30 -13.97 3.91
CA HIS A 118 -0.90 -14.27 4.15
C HIS A 118 -0.13 -12.96 4.11
N MET A 119 0.59 -12.65 5.17
CA MET A 119 1.41 -11.44 5.26
C MET A 119 2.86 -11.78 5.56
N ILE A 120 3.77 -11.22 4.76
CA ILE A 120 5.23 -11.35 4.91
C ILE A 120 5.80 -9.93 5.00
N ILE A 121 6.62 -9.66 6.02
CA ILE A 121 7.33 -8.39 6.18
C ILE A 121 8.81 -8.73 6.39
N ASP A 122 9.69 -8.28 5.50
CA ASP A 122 11.13 -8.53 5.55
C ASP A 122 11.99 -7.27 5.29
N GLN A 123 13.30 -7.44 5.50
CA GLN A 123 14.35 -6.42 5.43
C GLN A 123 15.35 -6.70 4.31
#